data_AF-A0A2E9SLM0-F1
#
_entry.id   AF-A0A2E9SLM0-F1
#
_cell.length_a   1.000
_cell.length_b   1.000
_cell.length_c   1.000
_cell.angle_alpha   90.00
_cell.angle_beta   90.00
_cell.angle_gamma   90.00
#
_symmetry.space_group_name_H-M   'P 1'
#
loop_
_entity.id
_entity.type
_entity.pdbx_description
1 polymer ?
#
loop_
_entity_poly.entity_id
_entity_poly.type
_entity_poly.pdbx_seq_one_letter_code
_entity_poly.pdbx_strand_id
1 'polypeptide(L)'
;MTVEDRLHAAIEDGEVLRITYAGGSQPGAERDIAPISIKDGKVRARCYSSNAVKMFVIDKVSLVGASSSTSENWTPGKAVSPQYRTTDDIVESMKNEWVSAGWHIEKSSEHVGLHMYGKHKKLLKYPTVSIYYDPEINELHMDLGGNFVQPDRKREKPWVVSAKDMSTVAYKHFDKAAEKFIERTRQITPNPTPPK
;
A
#
# COMPACT_ATOMS: atom_id res chain seq x y z
N MET A 1 -36.75 -2.30 -6.57
CA MET A 1 -35.46 -1.65 -6.25
C MET A 1 -34.40 -2.34 -7.06
N THR A 2 -33.68 -1.62 -7.92
CA THR A 2 -32.59 -2.19 -8.73
C THR A 2 -31.32 -2.34 -7.89
N VAL A 3 -30.35 -3.11 -8.39
CA VAL A 3 -29.02 -3.23 -7.75
C VAL A 3 -28.33 -1.86 -7.71
N GLU A 4 -28.46 -1.08 -8.77
CA GLU A 4 -27.89 0.27 -8.87
C GLU A 4 -28.51 1.23 -7.84
N ASP A 5 -29.84 1.24 -7.69
CA ASP A 5 -30.53 2.04 -6.66
C ASP A 5 -30.02 1.71 -5.25
N ARG A 6 -29.83 0.41 -4.97
CA ARG A 6 -29.35 -0.04 -3.67
C ARG A 6 -27.90 0.35 -3.39
N LEU A 7 -27.07 0.30 -4.42
CA LEU A 7 -25.68 0.76 -4.35
C LEU A 7 -25.63 2.26 -4.12
N HIS A 8 -26.49 3.06 -4.77
CA HIS A 8 -26.60 4.49 -4.51
C HIS A 8 -26.98 4.78 -3.06
N ALA A 9 -28.01 4.13 -2.53
CA ALA A 9 -28.40 4.27 -1.12
C ALA A 9 -27.25 3.90 -0.16
N ALA A 10 -26.54 2.80 -0.43
CA ALA A 10 -25.39 2.39 0.38
C ALA A 10 -24.21 3.36 0.31
N ILE A 11 -24.01 4.08 -0.80
CA ILE A 11 -22.99 5.14 -0.91
C ILE A 11 -23.35 6.31 -0.01
N GLU A 12 -24.63 6.72 0.01
CA GLU A 12 -25.13 7.82 0.84
C GLU A 12 -25.05 7.48 2.33
N ASP A 13 -25.48 6.28 2.71
CA ASP A 13 -25.53 5.82 4.10
C ASP A 13 -24.18 5.32 4.63
N GLY A 14 -23.19 5.12 3.74
CA GLY A 14 -21.91 4.51 4.09
C GLY A 14 -22.02 3.03 4.48
N GLU A 15 -23.01 2.33 3.95
CA GLU A 15 -23.34 0.95 4.31
C GLU A 15 -22.44 -0.07 3.60
N VAL A 16 -22.12 -1.15 4.32
CA VAL A 16 -21.47 -2.33 3.73
C VAL A 16 -22.52 -3.28 3.19
N LEU A 17 -22.36 -3.64 1.92
CA LEU A 17 -23.21 -4.60 1.23
C LEU A 17 -22.50 -5.93 1.07
N ARG A 18 -23.24 -7.02 1.31
CA ARG A 18 -22.83 -8.34 0.86
C ARG A 18 -23.33 -8.58 -0.55
N ILE A 19 -22.39 -8.89 -1.45
CA ILE A 19 -22.68 -9.15 -2.86
C ILE A 19 -22.12 -10.50 -3.30
N THR A 20 -22.77 -11.10 -4.29
CA THR A 20 -22.18 -12.16 -5.12
C THR A 20 -21.72 -11.53 -6.42
N TYR A 21 -20.46 -11.76 -6.80
CA TYR A 21 -19.90 -11.21 -8.03
C TYR A 21 -19.58 -12.29 -9.05
N ALA A 22 -20.25 -12.27 -10.20
CA ALA A 22 -20.10 -13.26 -11.27
C ALA A 22 -18.90 -12.98 -12.21
N GLY A 23 -18.06 -11.98 -11.92
CA GLY A 23 -16.92 -11.60 -12.75
C GLY A 23 -15.55 -11.90 -12.12
N GLY A 24 -14.50 -11.85 -12.96
CA GLY A 24 -13.10 -11.98 -12.52
C GLY A 24 -12.64 -13.42 -12.32
N SER A 25 -11.54 -13.60 -11.56
CA SER A 25 -10.90 -14.90 -11.32
C SER A 25 -11.62 -15.79 -10.31
N GLN A 26 -12.59 -15.25 -9.57
CA GLN A 26 -13.41 -15.98 -8.60
C GLN A 26 -14.88 -15.61 -8.78
N PRO A 27 -15.50 -16.06 -9.90
CA PRO A 27 -16.90 -15.82 -10.17
C PRO A 27 -17.78 -16.56 -9.15
N GLY A 28 -18.86 -15.92 -8.70
CA GLY A 28 -19.81 -16.48 -7.74
C GLY A 28 -19.38 -16.37 -6.28
N ALA A 29 -18.20 -15.80 -5.99
CA ALA A 29 -17.78 -15.59 -4.61
C ALA A 29 -18.57 -14.45 -3.96
N GLU A 30 -19.02 -14.68 -2.71
CA GLU A 30 -19.59 -13.65 -1.86
C GLU A 30 -18.49 -12.69 -1.36
N ARG A 31 -18.83 -11.41 -1.29
CA ARG A 31 -17.92 -10.33 -0.90
C ARG A 31 -18.67 -9.27 -0.12
N ASP A 32 -18.07 -8.86 0.99
CA ASP A 32 -18.49 -7.65 1.68
C ASP A 32 -17.78 -6.46 1.02
N ILE A 33 -18.58 -5.49 0.58
CA ILE A 33 -18.10 -4.28 -0.10
C ILE A 33 -18.70 -3.02 0.53
N ALA A 34 -17.89 -1.97 0.67
CA ALA A 34 -18.39 -0.61 0.90
C ALA A 34 -18.33 0.15 -0.43
N PRO A 35 -19.48 0.39 -1.08
CA PRO A 35 -19.56 1.21 -2.30
C PRO A 35 -19.02 2.63 -2.06
N ILE A 36 -18.28 3.18 -3.04
CA ILE A 36 -17.68 4.53 -2.96
C ILE A 36 -18.25 5.44 -4.03
N SER A 37 -18.41 4.94 -5.26
CA SER A 37 -18.92 5.72 -6.39
C SER A 37 -19.38 4.81 -7.52
N ILE A 38 -20.38 5.22 -8.29
CA ILE A 38 -20.82 4.54 -9.51
C ILE A 38 -20.45 5.40 -10.72
N LYS A 39 -19.85 4.78 -11.73
CA LYS A 39 -19.53 5.42 -13.01
C LYS A 39 -19.46 4.38 -14.12
N ASP A 40 -20.02 4.70 -15.29
CA ASP A 40 -19.95 3.86 -16.50
C ASP A 40 -20.40 2.39 -16.26
N GLY A 41 -21.52 2.19 -15.55
CA GLY A 41 -22.07 0.86 -15.23
C GLY A 41 -21.21 0.04 -14.25
N LYS A 42 -20.28 0.69 -13.55
CA LYS A 42 -19.38 0.05 -12.59
C LYS A 42 -19.46 0.75 -11.24
N VAL A 43 -19.41 -0.06 -10.19
CA VAL A 43 -19.24 0.44 -8.83
C VAL A 43 -17.78 0.29 -8.40
N ARG A 44 -17.18 1.40 -7.98
CA ARG A 44 -15.92 1.40 -7.26
C ARG A 44 -16.23 1.19 -5.79
N ALA A 45 -15.66 0.15 -5.18
CA ALA A 45 -15.96 -0.21 -3.80
C ALA A 45 -14.71 -0.72 -3.07
N ARG A 46 -14.65 -0.52 -1.75
CA ARG A 46 -13.68 -1.21 -0.88
C ARG A 46 -14.17 -2.64 -0.70
N CYS A 47 -13.38 -3.63 -1.09
CA CYS A 47 -13.68 -5.04 -0.86
C CYS A 47 -12.94 -5.55 0.37
N TYR A 48 -13.69 -5.91 1.42
CA TYR A 48 -13.12 -6.34 2.70
C TYR A 48 -12.40 -7.68 2.60
N SER A 49 -12.91 -8.61 1.77
CA SER A 49 -12.27 -9.92 1.55
C SER A 49 -10.84 -9.83 0.97
N SER A 50 -10.48 -8.70 0.35
CA SER A 50 -9.13 -8.49 -0.21
C SER A 50 -8.43 -7.23 0.30
N ASN A 51 -9.05 -6.54 1.26
CA ASN A 51 -8.61 -5.24 1.79
C ASN A 51 -8.18 -4.21 0.71
N ALA A 52 -8.87 -4.16 -0.42
CA ALA A 52 -8.47 -3.36 -1.59
C ALA A 52 -9.67 -2.64 -2.21
N VAL A 53 -9.42 -1.50 -2.86
CA VAL A 53 -10.44 -0.85 -3.72
C VAL A 53 -10.48 -1.56 -5.05
N LYS A 54 -11.66 -2.02 -5.45
CA LYS A 54 -11.92 -2.73 -6.70
C LYS A 54 -13.06 -2.09 -7.46
N MET A 55 -13.11 -2.36 -8.76
CA MET A 55 -14.25 -2.02 -9.59
C MET A 55 -15.04 -3.29 -9.90
N PHE A 56 -16.36 -3.21 -9.73
CA PHE A 56 -17.29 -4.28 -10.03
C PHE A 56 -18.25 -3.80 -11.12
N VAL A 57 -18.46 -4.62 -12.16
CA VAL A 57 -19.48 -4.34 -13.18
C VAL A 57 -20.84 -4.62 -12.57
N ILE A 58 -21.75 -3.63 -12.56
CA ILE A 58 -23.04 -3.71 -11.86
C ILE A 58 -23.88 -4.87 -12.40
N ASP A 59 -23.88 -5.09 -13.71
CA ASP A 59 -24.59 -6.21 -14.35
C ASP A 59 -24.14 -7.61 -13.87
N LYS A 60 -22.98 -7.69 -13.22
CA LYS A 60 -22.40 -8.94 -12.68
C LYS A 60 -22.50 -9.02 -11.15
N VAL A 61 -23.18 -8.05 -10.52
CA VAL A 61 -23.38 -7.97 -9.08
C VAL A 61 -24.80 -8.44 -8.76
N SER A 62 -24.90 -9.39 -7.85
CA SER A 62 -26.16 -9.78 -7.22
C SER A 62 -26.08 -9.47 -5.74
N LEU A 63 -27.12 -8.84 -5.19
CA LEU A 63 -27.21 -8.55 -3.75
C LEU A 63 -27.61 -9.83 -3.01
N VAL A 64 -26.85 -10.18 -1.97
CA VAL A 64 -27.24 -11.24 -1.05
C VAL A 64 -28.10 -10.59 0.05
N GLY A 65 -29.23 -11.21 0.39
CA GLY A 65 -30.26 -10.64 1.26
C GLY A 65 -29.73 -10.00 2.56
N ALA A 66 -30.45 -8.97 3.02
CA ALA A 66 -30.06 -8.02 4.05
C ALA A 66 -29.47 -8.64 5.32
N SER A 67 -28.14 -8.73 5.38
CA SER A 67 -27.40 -8.66 6.63
C SER A 67 -26.76 -7.28 6.69
N SER A 68 -27.51 -6.31 7.19
CA SER A 68 -27.01 -5.00 7.62
C SER A 68 -26.07 -5.21 8.81
N SER A 69 -24.85 -5.66 8.52
CA SER A 69 -23.74 -5.47 9.44
C SER A 69 -23.30 -4.02 9.27
N THR A 70 -23.89 -3.15 10.08
CA THR A 70 -23.46 -1.76 10.24
C THR A 70 -22.03 -1.80 10.81
N SER A 71 -21.03 -1.94 9.94
CA SER A 71 -19.65 -1.77 10.35
C SER A 71 -19.42 -0.29 10.59
N GLU A 72 -19.02 0.03 11.81
CA GLU A 72 -18.87 1.37 12.37
C GLU A 72 -18.29 2.40 11.39
N ASN A 73 -19.07 3.46 11.17
CA ASN A 73 -18.67 4.80 10.73
C ASN A 73 -17.68 4.90 9.56
N TRP A 74 -18.16 4.66 8.34
CA TRP A 74 -17.52 5.21 7.15
C TRP A 74 -18.22 6.52 6.73
N THR A 75 -17.49 7.63 6.77
CA THR A 75 -17.95 8.94 6.30
C THR A 75 -17.47 9.16 4.86
N PRO A 76 -18.38 9.35 3.88
CA PRO A 76 -17.99 9.67 2.51
C PRO A 76 -17.26 11.03 2.51
N GLY A 77 -16.04 11.06 1.98
CA GLY A 77 -15.28 12.32 1.84
C GLY A 77 -14.26 12.61 2.94
N LYS A 78 -13.95 11.67 3.85
CA LYS A 78 -12.73 11.82 4.65
C LYS A 78 -11.54 11.71 3.69
N ALA A 79 -11.03 12.85 3.25
CA ALA A 79 -9.68 12.93 2.71
C ALA A 79 -8.81 12.16 3.71
N VAL A 80 -8.26 11.02 3.27
CA VAL A 80 -7.26 10.31 4.05
C VAL A 80 -6.10 11.28 4.04
N SER A 81 -6.04 12.16 5.04
CA SER A 81 -4.90 13.04 5.24
C SER A 81 -3.69 12.13 5.20
N PRO A 82 -2.71 12.38 4.31
CA PRO A 82 -1.54 11.53 4.23
C PRO A 82 -0.95 11.46 5.63
N GLN A 83 -0.94 10.26 6.22
CA GLN A 83 -0.55 10.05 7.61
C GLN A 83 0.92 10.44 7.81
N TYR A 84 1.71 10.32 6.73
CA TYR A 84 3.10 10.72 6.66
C TYR A 84 3.31 11.48 5.36
N ARG A 85 3.94 12.66 5.44
CA ARG A 85 4.25 13.52 4.29
C ARG A 85 5.75 13.56 3.99
N THR A 86 6.57 13.30 5.00
CA THR A 86 8.04 13.33 4.90
C THR A 86 8.67 12.12 5.61
N THR A 87 9.95 11.86 5.30
CA THR A 87 10.77 10.87 6.01
C THR A 87 10.89 11.19 7.49
N ASP A 88 10.88 12.48 7.84
CA ASP A 88 10.90 12.99 9.21
C ASP A 88 9.66 12.55 9.99
N ASP A 89 8.47 12.71 9.42
CA ASP A 89 7.21 12.32 10.05
C ASP A 89 7.21 10.84 10.42
N ILE A 90 7.73 9.99 9.53
CA ILE A 90 7.81 8.54 9.76
C ILE A 90 8.75 8.27 10.94
N VAL A 91 9.97 8.83 10.90
CA VAL A 91 10.99 8.56 11.91
C VAL A 91 10.51 9.07 13.27
N GLU A 92 9.96 10.28 13.36
CA GLU A 92 9.43 10.81 14.62
C GLU A 92 8.33 9.94 15.20
N SER A 93 7.41 9.44 14.36
CA SER A 93 6.32 8.58 14.80
C SER A 93 6.78 7.19 15.25
N MET A 94 7.80 6.62 14.60
CA MET A 94 8.15 5.20 14.74
C MET A 94 9.46 4.95 15.48
N LYS A 95 10.24 6.00 15.79
CA LYS A 95 11.58 5.89 16.40
C LYS A 95 11.58 5.03 17.65
N ASN A 96 10.64 5.26 18.57
CA ASN A 96 10.59 4.53 19.84
C ASN A 96 10.29 3.04 19.63
N GLU A 97 9.34 2.72 18.76
CA GLU A 97 9.00 1.34 18.36
C GLU A 97 10.22 0.64 17.73
N TRP A 98 10.91 1.30 16.81
CA TRP A 98 12.05 0.70 16.13
C TRP A 98 13.29 0.54 17.01
N VAL A 99 13.61 1.55 17.82
CA VAL A 99 14.75 1.47 18.75
C VAL A 99 14.50 0.39 19.80
N SER A 100 13.29 0.30 20.35
CA SER A 100 12.93 -0.75 21.31
C SER A 100 12.94 -2.16 20.69
N ALA A 101 12.57 -2.29 19.41
CA ALA A 101 12.73 -3.53 18.68
C ALA A 101 14.21 -3.88 18.42
N GLY A 102 15.14 -2.92 18.50
CA GLY A 102 16.57 -3.12 18.27
C GLY A 102 17.06 -2.76 16.88
N TRP A 103 16.27 -2.00 16.12
CA TRP A 103 16.68 -1.42 14.85
C TRP A 103 17.69 -0.29 15.04
N HIS A 104 18.67 -0.22 14.15
CA HIS A 104 19.43 1.00 13.93
C HIS A 104 18.81 1.79 12.77
N ILE A 105 18.47 3.05 13.02
CA ILE A 105 17.79 3.91 12.05
C ILE A 105 18.84 4.80 11.37
N GLU A 106 19.00 4.64 10.07
CA GLU A 106 19.70 5.58 9.19
C GLU A 106 18.66 6.48 8.52
N LYS A 107 18.86 7.81 8.56
CA LYS A 107 17.93 8.79 8.02
C LYS A 107 18.67 9.87 7.24
N SER A 108 18.12 10.25 6.09
CA SER A 108 18.40 11.49 5.36
C SER A 108 17.08 12.16 4.92
N SER A 109 17.17 13.28 4.19
CA SER A 109 15.99 14.00 3.68
C SER A 109 15.13 13.16 2.73
N GLU A 110 15.72 12.22 2.01
CA GLU A 110 15.03 11.43 0.97
C GLU A 110 15.19 9.92 1.15
N HIS A 111 15.83 9.47 2.23
CA HIS A 111 16.03 8.06 2.53
C HIS A 111 15.83 7.76 4.01
N VAL A 112 15.17 6.65 4.30
CA VAL A 112 15.16 6.03 5.62
C VAL A 112 15.52 4.57 5.46
N GLY A 113 16.56 4.13 6.17
CA GLY A 113 17.05 2.76 6.20
C GLY A 113 17.01 2.20 7.61
N LEU A 114 16.48 0.99 7.77
CA LEU A 114 16.53 0.24 9.02
C LEU A 114 17.53 -0.90 8.90
N HIS A 115 18.53 -0.87 9.77
CA HIS A 115 19.64 -1.82 9.78
C HIS A 115 19.52 -2.77 10.97
N MET A 116 19.84 -4.03 10.72
CA MET A 116 20.04 -5.03 11.77
C MET A 116 21.51 -5.15 12.13
N TYR A 117 21.78 -5.74 13.30
CA TYR A 117 23.11 -6.19 13.67
C TYR A 117 23.33 -7.63 13.16
N GLY A 118 24.46 -7.85 12.50
CA GLY A 118 24.89 -9.16 12.02
C GLY A 118 25.58 -10.00 13.10
N LYS A 119 26.16 -11.14 12.68
CA LYS A 119 27.00 -11.99 13.54
C LYS A 119 28.14 -11.11 14.10
N HIS A 120 28.35 -11.15 15.42
CA HIS A 120 29.30 -10.30 16.16
C HIS A 120 28.90 -8.84 16.41
N LYS A 121 27.59 -8.51 16.43
CA LYS A 121 27.10 -7.17 16.78
C LYS A 121 27.61 -6.04 15.87
N LYS A 122 28.06 -6.37 14.67
CA LYS A 122 28.42 -5.38 13.65
C LYS A 122 27.17 -4.98 12.89
N LEU A 123 27.01 -3.67 12.66
CA LEU A 123 25.93 -3.15 11.83
C LEU A 123 26.04 -3.73 10.41
N LEU A 124 24.92 -4.17 9.84
CA LEU A 124 24.91 -4.59 8.44
C LEU A 124 25.17 -3.39 7.53
N LYS A 125 26.03 -3.59 6.52
CA LYS A 125 26.41 -2.56 5.54
C LYS A 125 25.20 -1.99 4.78
N TYR A 126 24.22 -2.84 4.49
CA TYR A 126 23.03 -2.46 3.74
C TYR A 126 21.80 -2.51 4.65
N PRO A 127 20.83 -1.59 4.46
CA PRO A 127 19.59 -1.60 5.21
C PRO A 127 18.83 -2.89 4.93
N THR A 128 18.20 -3.44 5.97
CA THR A 128 17.30 -4.58 5.84
C THR A 128 15.96 -4.15 5.28
N VAL A 129 15.49 -2.95 5.64
CA VAL A 129 14.29 -2.33 5.08
C VAL A 129 14.64 -0.89 4.75
N SER A 130 14.33 -0.40 3.56
CA SER A 130 14.51 1.01 3.24
C SER A 130 13.38 1.58 2.40
N ILE A 131 13.21 2.89 2.53
CA ILE A 131 12.42 3.75 1.66
C ILE A 131 13.33 4.85 1.14
N TYR A 132 13.34 5.08 -0.17
CA TYR A 132 14.14 6.14 -0.79
C TYR A 132 13.45 6.76 -2.00
N TYR A 133 13.86 7.98 -2.33
CA TYR A 133 13.51 8.65 -3.57
C TYR A 133 14.54 8.33 -4.66
N ASP A 134 14.08 7.79 -5.78
CA ASP A 134 14.85 7.51 -6.99
C ASP A 134 14.06 8.05 -8.18
N PRO A 135 14.34 9.27 -8.67
CA PRO A 135 13.57 9.90 -9.74
C PRO A 135 13.96 9.41 -11.14
N GLU A 136 15.06 8.67 -11.31
CA GLU A 136 15.67 8.39 -12.61
C GLU A 136 15.66 6.89 -12.95
N ILE A 137 15.51 6.58 -14.24
CA ILE A 137 15.65 5.20 -14.73
C ILE A 137 17.11 4.98 -15.10
N ASN A 138 17.88 4.41 -14.18
CA ASN A 138 19.27 3.99 -14.42
C ASN A 138 19.35 2.63 -15.17
N GLU A 139 18.50 2.43 -16.17
CA GLU A 139 18.47 1.19 -16.95
C GLU A 139 19.29 1.37 -18.23
N LEU A 140 20.29 0.51 -18.43
CA LEU A 140 21.16 0.55 -19.59
C LEU A 140 20.49 -0.20 -20.73
N HIS A 141 20.10 0.49 -21.80
CA HIS A 141 19.54 -0.14 -22.99
C HIS A 141 20.61 -0.27 -24.07
N MET A 142 20.57 -1.35 -24.85
CA MET A 142 21.37 -1.45 -26.07
C MET A 142 20.52 -0.90 -27.23
N ASP A 143 21.04 0.08 -27.95
CA ASP A 143 20.38 0.59 -29.16
C ASP A 143 20.55 -0.38 -30.35
N LEU A 144 19.86 -0.09 -31.45
CA LEU A 144 19.95 -0.87 -32.69
C LEU A 144 21.36 -0.87 -33.32
N GLY A 145 22.23 0.05 -32.90
CA GLY A 145 23.63 0.15 -33.31
C GLY A 145 24.60 -0.59 -32.40
N GLY A 146 24.12 -1.24 -31.33
CA GLY A 146 24.94 -1.97 -30.36
C GLY A 146 25.59 -1.08 -29.29
N ASN A 147 25.21 0.20 -29.17
CA ASN A 147 25.70 1.06 -28.11
C ASN A 147 24.80 0.98 -26.88
N PHE A 148 25.43 1.09 -25.70
CA PHE A 148 24.71 1.24 -24.45
C PHE A 148 24.29 2.69 -24.26
N VAL A 149 22.99 2.93 -24.20
CA VAL A 149 22.36 4.23 -23.93
C VAL A 149 21.60 4.16 -22.61
N GLN A 150 21.85 5.14 -21.75
CA GLN A 150 20.94 5.45 -20.65
C GLN A 150 19.82 6.35 -21.19
N PRO A 151 18.55 5.92 -21.11
CA PRO A 151 17.44 6.77 -21.48
C PRO A 151 17.28 7.84 -20.41
N ASP A 152 17.33 9.11 -20.82
CA ASP A 152 16.97 10.26 -19.96
C ASP A 152 15.44 10.25 -19.73
N ARG A 153 15.00 9.38 -18.83
CA ARG A 153 13.59 9.19 -18.50
C ARG A 153 13.41 9.22 -16.98
N LYS A 154 12.50 10.09 -16.54
CA LYS A 154 12.04 10.15 -15.16
C LYS A 154 11.14 8.96 -14.83
N ARG A 155 11.28 8.41 -13.63
CA ARG A 155 10.40 7.36 -13.11
C ARG A 155 9.00 7.92 -12.84
N GLU A 156 7.98 7.20 -13.30
CA GLU A 156 6.59 7.50 -12.93
C GLU A 156 6.30 7.26 -11.43
N LYS A 157 7.11 6.39 -10.81
CA LYS A 157 6.99 5.94 -9.42
C LYS A 157 8.34 6.09 -8.71
N PRO A 158 8.68 7.30 -8.26
CA PRO A 158 10.03 7.58 -7.77
C PRO A 158 10.27 7.13 -6.33
N TRP A 159 9.22 6.82 -5.57
CA TRP A 159 9.37 6.34 -4.18
C TRP A 159 9.52 4.83 -4.16
N VAL A 160 10.68 4.34 -3.76
CA VAL A 160 11.01 2.92 -3.76
C VAL A 160 11.08 2.39 -2.33
N VAL A 161 10.44 1.25 -2.09
CA VAL A 161 10.51 0.51 -0.84
C VAL A 161 11.15 -0.84 -1.11
N SER A 162 12.27 -1.11 -0.45
CA SER A 162 12.97 -2.39 -0.51
C SER A 162 13.00 -3.03 0.88
N ALA A 163 13.02 -4.35 0.89
CA ALA A 163 13.23 -5.12 2.11
C ALA A 163 13.94 -6.42 1.79
N LYS A 164 14.76 -6.89 2.72
CA LYS A 164 15.48 -8.15 2.60
C LYS A 164 14.49 -9.29 2.41
N ASP A 165 14.79 -10.19 1.48
CA ASP A 165 13.98 -11.37 1.15
C ASP A 165 12.55 -11.04 0.67
N MET A 166 12.30 -9.78 0.25
CA MET A 166 11.04 -9.33 -0.32
C MET A 166 11.25 -8.63 -1.66
N SER A 167 10.23 -8.64 -2.52
CA SER A 167 10.27 -7.88 -3.77
C SER A 167 10.36 -6.38 -3.50
N THR A 168 11.12 -5.66 -4.33
CA THR A 168 11.13 -4.19 -4.29
C THR A 168 9.87 -3.66 -4.97
N VAL A 169 9.21 -2.68 -4.34
CA VAL A 169 8.01 -2.04 -4.88
C VAL A 169 8.19 -0.54 -4.95
N ALA A 170 7.68 0.07 -6.02
CA ALA A 170 7.75 1.50 -6.26
C ALA A 170 6.35 2.14 -6.27
N TYR A 171 6.26 3.36 -5.77
CA TYR A 171 5.04 4.13 -5.61
C TYR A 171 5.20 5.54 -6.19
N LYS A 172 4.08 6.10 -6.65
CA LYS A 172 4.00 7.49 -7.12
C LYS A 172 3.97 8.49 -5.97
N HIS A 173 3.32 8.12 -4.87
CA HIS A 173 3.09 8.99 -3.73
C HIS A 173 3.81 8.47 -2.48
N PHE A 174 4.39 9.39 -1.72
CA PHE A 174 5.19 9.08 -0.53
C PHE A 174 4.37 8.40 0.56
N ASP A 175 3.15 8.85 0.81
CA ASP A 175 2.23 8.29 1.81
C ASP A 175 2.03 6.78 1.64
N LYS A 176 1.88 6.31 0.39
CA LYS A 176 1.74 4.89 0.07
C LYS A 176 3.03 4.10 0.20
N ALA A 177 4.17 4.72 -0.14
CA ALA A 177 5.46 4.13 0.15
C ALA A 177 5.70 4.01 1.66
N ALA A 178 5.35 5.04 2.44
CA ALA A 178 5.47 5.07 3.90
C ALA A 178 4.64 3.99 4.59
N GLU A 179 3.37 3.85 4.20
CA GLU A 179 2.49 2.78 4.67
C GLU A 179 3.13 1.40 4.43
N LYS A 180 3.64 1.17 3.21
CA LYS A 180 4.27 -0.11 2.85
C LYS A 180 5.59 -0.35 3.58
N PHE A 181 6.38 0.70 3.78
CA PHE A 181 7.62 0.65 4.52
C PHE A 181 7.36 0.18 5.97
N ILE A 182 6.44 0.84 6.69
CA ILE A 182 6.05 0.47 8.07
C ILE A 182 5.48 -0.96 8.13
N GLU A 183 4.66 -1.35 7.14
CA GLU A 183 4.16 -2.72 7.05
C GLU A 183 5.31 -3.74 7.01
N ARG A 184 6.37 -3.46 6.25
CA ARG A 184 7.56 -4.33 6.15
C ARG A 184 8.40 -4.35 7.42
N THR A 185 8.52 -3.22 8.13
CA THR A 185 9.25 -3.18 9.39
C THR A 185 8.62 -4.07 10.46
N ARG A 186 7.31 -4.31 10.38
CA ARG A 186 6.57 -5.18 11.32
C ARG A 186 6.63 -6.66 10.93
N GLN A 187 6.85 -6.96 9.65
CA GLN A 187 7.01 -8.33 9.16
C GLN A 187 8.41 -8.88 9.44
N ILE A 188 9.40 -8.00 9.56
CA ILE A 188 10.80 -8.37 9.81
C ILE A 188 11.12 -8.03 11.26
N THR A 189 11.38 -9.05 12.07
CA THR A 189 11.81 -8.85 13.45
C THR A 189 13.34 -8.78 13.49
N PRO A 190 13.93 -7.65 13.92
CA PRO A 190 15.37 -7.58 14.16
C PRO A 190 15.73 -8.43 15.38
N ASN A 191 16.91 -9.03 15.41
CA ASN A 191 17.38 -9.69 16.62
C ASN A 191 17.73 -8.63 17.68
N PRO A 192 17.17 -8.71 18.90
CA PRO A 192 17.39 -7.72 19.94
C PRO A 192 18.77 -7.95 20.55
N THR A 193 19.79 -7.26 20.06
CA THR A 193 21.00 -7.06 20.87
C THR A 193 21.67 -5.73 20.54
N PRO A 194 21.15 -4.61 21.07
CA PRO A 194 21.91 -3.36 21.09
C PRO A 194 23.19 -3.51 21.95
N PRO A 195 24.26 -2.77 21.66
CA PRO A 195 25.43 -2.70 22.54
C PRO A 195 25.05 -2.14 23.92
N LYS A 196 25.68 -2.68 24.97
CA LYS A 196 25.69 -2.07 26.32
C LYS A 196 26.55 -0.82 26.32
#